data_AF-A0A964E7G6-F1
#
_entry.id   AF-A0A964E7G6-F1
#
_cell.length_a   1.000
_cell.length_b   1.000
_cell.length_c   1.000
_cell.angle_alpha   90.00
_cell.angle_beta   90.00
_cell.angle_gamma   90.00
#
_symmetry.space_group_name_H-M   'P 1'
#
loop_
_entity.id
_entity.type
_entity.pdbx_description
1 polymer ?
#
loop_
_entity_poly.entity_id
_entity_poly.type
_entity_poly.pdbx_seq_one_letter_code
_entity_poly.pdbx_strand_id
1 'polypeptide(L)'
;MSLTEPEQGDGSDWRGLIAVCLSHEEHLSPREREFIGSIRSRATLSAKQRAWLNKIAADAPGRDLDTLKEALSARLEELAESLLGTPNADTRRRREWRWGSKGSVALVIEDHGGRARGDFFTHKSGRGGGILDLVMHGRSCGLGDAIRFAKHWLGWDVPDYVPRPISENVLAARTAKREQRQR
;
A
#
# COMPACT_ATOMS: atom_id res chain seq x y z
N MET A 1 -0.15 -15.89 54.64
CA MET A 1 -1.31 -15.62 53.76
C MET A 1 -0.77 -14.98 52.50
N SER A 2 -1.03 -15.66 51.39
CA SER A 2 -0.27 -15.59 50.15
C SER A 2 -0.26 -14.21 49.50
N LEU A 3 0.95 -13.71 49.24
CA LEU A 3 1.20 -12.71 48.21
C LEU A 3 0.97 -13.42 46.87
N THR A 4 -0.12 -13.07 46.18
CA THR A 4 -0.31 -13.46 44.79
C THR A 4 0.70 -12.66 43.96
N GLU A 5 1.85 -13.27 43.69
CA GLU A 5 2.76 -12.80 42.65
C GLU A 5 1.97 -12.68 41.34
N PRO A 6 1.93 -11.51 40.67
CA PRO A 6 1.49 -11.50 39.29
C PRO A 6 2.55 -12.23 38.47
N GLU A 7 2.15 -13.38 37.95
CA GLU A 7 2.95 -14.24 37.07
C GLU A 7 3.77 -13.43 36.07
N GLN A 8 5.06 -13.73 36.04
CA GLN A 8 5.91 -13.45 34.91
C GLN A 8 5.39 -14.21 33.69
N GLY A 9 4.56 -13.54 32.89
CA GLY A 9 4.07 -14.04 31.61
C GLY A 9 4.91 -13.53 30.46
N ASP A 10 5.93 -14.31 30.08
CA ASP A 10 6.45 -14.32 28.72
C ASP A 10 5.28 -14.53 27.73
N GLY A 11 5.05 -13.54 26.87
CA GLY A 11 3.99 -13.62 25.87
C GLY A 11 3.45 -12.26 25.47
N SER A 12 4.18 -11.57 24.59
CA SER A 12 3.81 -10.37 23.82
C SER A 12 2.46 -9.75 24.18
N ASP A 13 2.48 -8.56 24.82
CA ASP A 13 1.30 -7.83 25.30
C ASP A 13 0.26 -7.59 24.19
N TRP A 14 -0.62 -8.57 24.02
CA TRP A 14 -1.64 -8.58 22.99
C TRP A 14 -2.76 -7.58 23.27
N ARG A 15 -2.89 -7.11 24.52
CA ARG A 15 -3.80 -6.02 24.87
C ARG A 15 -3.28 -4.69 24.31
N GLY A 16 -1.97 -4.46 24.38
CA GLY A 16 -1.30 -3.38 23.68
C GLY A 16 -1.55 -3.41 22.16
N LEU A 17 -1.46 -4.59 21.53
CA LEU A 17 -1.76 -4.75 20.09
C LEU A 17 -3.21 -4.42 19.74
N ILE A 18 -4.16 -4.79 20.60
CA ILE A 18 -5.57 -4.42 20.42
C ILE A 18 -5.75 -2.90 20.48
N ALA A 19 -5.08 -2.23 21.42
CA ALA A 19 -5.14 -0.77 21.52
C ALA A 19 -4.65 -0.10 20.22
N VAL A 20 -3.51 -0.56 19.67
CA VAL A 20 -3.00 -0.08 18.36
C VAL A 20 -4.01 -0.30 17.25
N CYS A 21 -4.65 -1.47 17.18
CA CYS A 21 -5.66 -1.75 16.16
C CYS A 21 -6.89 -0.83 16.28
N LEU A 22 -7.35 -0.55 17.50
CA LEU A 22 -8.52 0.29 17.76
C LEU A 22 -8.22 1.79 17.55
N SER A 23 -6.98 2.24 17.78
CA SER A 23 -6.54 3.60 17.43
C SER A 23 -6.55 3.88 15.92
N HIS A 24 -6.62 2.84 15.10
CA HIS A 24 -6.71 2.88 13.64
C HIS A 24 -7.96 2.15 13.14
N GLU A 25 -9.07 2.25 13.88
CA GLU A 25 -10.28 1.48 13.59
C GLU A 25 -10.89 1.81 12.23
N GLU A 26 -10.70 3.04 11.73
CA GLU A 26 -11.09 3.50 10.39
C GLU A 26 -10.51 2.62 9.28
N HIS A 27 -9.36 1.99 9.55
CA HIS A 27 -8.67 1.13 8.62
C HIS A 27 -9.00 -0.36 8.77
N LEU A 28 -9.75 -0.74 9.80
CA LEU A 28 -10.21 -2.11 10.02
C LEU A 28 -11.48 -2.40 9.22
N SER A 29 -11.52 -3.56 8.55
CA SER A 29 -12.74 -4.07 7.92
C SER A 29 -13.80 -4.44 8.97
N PRO A 30 -15.09 -4.50 8.62
CA PRO A 30 -16.15 -4.86 9.55
C PRO A 30 -15.93 -6.19 10.27
N ARG A 31 -15.40 -7.20 9.55
CA ARG A 31 -15.05 -8.50 10.12
C ARG A 31 -13.89 -8.44 11.11
N GLU A 32 -12.90 -7.59 10.84
CA GLU A 32 -11.76 -7.40 11.75
C GLU A 32 -12.19 -6.69 13.03
N ARG A 33 -13.06 -5.68 12.93
CA ARG A 33 -13.64 -4.99 14.10
C ARG A 33 -14.46 -5.95 14.97
N GLU A 34 -15.32 -6.74 14.35
CA GLU A 34 -16.13 -7.75 15.04
C GLU A 34 -15.25 -8.79 15.74
N PHE A 35 -14.20 -9.25 15.05
CA PHE A 35 -13.26 -10.21 15.63
C PHE A 35 -12.43 -9.60 16.77
N ILE A 36 -11.91 -8.38 16.61
CA ILE A 36 -11.20 -7.65 17.68
C ILE A 36 -12.12 -7.44 18.89
N GLY A 37 -13.39 -7.08 18.67
CA GLY A 37 -14.42 -7.01 19.71
C GLY A 37 -14.64 -8.35 20.42
N SER A 38 -14.70 -9.45 19.67
CA SER A 38 -14.86 -10.82 20.20
C SER A 38 -13.68 -11.30 21.06
N ILE A 39 -12.48 -10.77 20.82
CA ILE A 39 -11.26 -11.19 21.54
C ILE A 39 -10.82 -10.22 22.63
N ARG A 40 -11.28 -8.96 22.62
CA ARG A 40 -10.93 -7.93 23.61
C ARG A 40 -11.30 -8.33 25.05
N SER A 41 -12.39 -9.07 25.23
CA SER A 41 -12.90 -9.51 26.54
C SER A 41 -12.35 -10.87 27.00
N ARG A 42 -11.47 -11.52 26.21
CA ARG A 42 -10.97 -12.86 26.54
C ARG A 42 -9.84 -12.80 27.57
N ALA A 43 -9.77 -13.82 28.43
CA ALA A 43 -8.69 -13.96 29.39
C ALA A 43 -7.35 -14.33 28.72
N THR A 44 -7.39 -15.18 27.68
CA THR A 44 -6.22 -15.62 26.92
C THR A 44 -6.52 -15.72 25.43
N LEU A 45 -5.48 -15.57 24.61
CA LEU A 45 -5.52 -15.80 23.17
C LEU A 45 -4.62 -16.96 22.77
N SER A 46 -5.06 -17.74 21.78
CA SER A 46 -4.23 -18.75 21.14
C SER A 46 -3.07 -18.12 20.37
N ALA A 47 -1.98 -18.87 20.15
CA ALA A 47 -0.83 -18.40 19.38
C ALA A 47 -1.22 -17.87 17.98
N LYS A 48 -2.17 -18.54 17.32
CA LYS A 48 -2.70 -18.10 16.01
C LYS A 48 -3.41 -16.74 16.08
N GLN A 49 -4.16 -16.49 17.15
CA GLN A 49 -4.84 -15.21 17.37
C GLN A 49 -3.85 -14.10 17.69
N ARG A 50 -2.81 -14.38 18.48
CA ARG A 50 -1.72 -13.42 18.76
C ARG A 50 -0.95 -13.09 17.49
N ALA A 51 -0.60 -14.09 16.69
CA ALA A 51 0.08 -13.89 15.40
C ALA A 51 -0.79 -13.07 14.42
N TRP A 52 -2.10 -13.32 14.41
CA TRP A 52 -3.04 -12.51 13.64
C TRP A 52 -3.11 -11.05 14.14
N LEU A 53 -3.21 -10.83 15.46
CA LEU A 53 -3.23 -9.48 16.04
C LEU A 53 -1.93 -8.72 15.78
N ASN A 54 -0.77 -9.37 15.93
CA ASN A 54 0.53 -8.79 15.60
C ASN A 54 0.57 -8.33 14.15
N LYS A 55 0.08 -9.15 13.22
CA LYS A 55 0.02 -8.79 11.82
C LYS A 55 -0.88 -7.57 11.57
N ILE A 56 -2.08 -7.54 12.17
CA ILE A 56 -3.00 -6.42 12.00
C ILE A 56 -2.45 -5.14 12.64
N ALA A 57 -1.88 -5.22 13.83
CA ALA A 57 -1.29 -4.08 14.53
C ALA A 57 -0.05 -3.53 13.80
N ALA A 58 0.79 -4.39 13.21
CA ALA A 58 1.90 -3.96 12.36
C ALA A 58 1.42 -3.33 11.05
N ASP A 59 0.33 -3.85 10.48
CA ASP A 59 -0.27 -3.28 9.28
C ASP A 59 -1.09 -2.01 9.54
N ALA A 60 -1.60 -1.78 10.77
CA ALA A 60 -2.49 -0.69 11.14
C ALA A 60 -1.93 0.72 10.81
N PRO A 61 -0.70 1.09 11.21
CA PRO A 61 -0.09 2.36 10.80
C PRO A 61 0.24 2.40 9.30
N GLY A 62 0.40 1.24 8.65
CA GLY A 62 0.60 1.13 7.21
C GLY A 62 -0.69 0.94 6.40
N ARG A 63 -1.87 1.08 7.01
CA ARG A 63 -3.16 1.15 6.31
C ARG A 63 -3.61 2.59 6.05
N ASP A 64 -2.89 3.57 6.56
CA ASP A 64 -3.03 4.94 6.11
C ASP A 64 -2.43 5.06 4.70
N LEU A 65 -3.30 4.81 3.72
CA LEU A 65 -2.98 4.87 2.31
C LEU A 65 -2.56 6.29 1.90
N ASP A 66 -3.02 7.31 2.61
CA ASP A 66 -2.72 8.70 2.29
C ASP A 66 -1.32 9.05 2.80
N THR A 67 -0.96 8.67 4.03
CA THR A 67 0.44 8.75 4.51
C THR A 67 1.41 7.98 3.60
N LEU A 68 1.02 6.80 3.10
CA LEU A 68 1.82 6.05 2.13
C LEU A 68 1.98 6.81 0.80
N LYS A 69 0.90 7.36 0.25
CA LYS A 69 0.97 8.15 -0.99
C LYS A 69 1.78 9.42 -0.82
N GLU A 70 1.66 10.11 0.32
CA GLU A 70 2.43 11.31 0.64
C GLU A 70 3.93 11.00 0.71
N ALA A 71 4.31 9.93 1.42
CA ALA A 71 5.70 9.50 1.51
C ALA A 71 6.28 9.10 0.14
N LEU A 72 5.49 8.44 -0.71
CA LEU A 72 5.88 8.16 -2.09
C LEU A 72 6.00 9.45 -2.92
N SER A 73 5.08 10.40 -2.75
CA SER A 73 5.05 11.67 -3.50
C SER A 73 6.25 12.56 -3.16
N ALA A 74 6.69 12.53 -1.91
CA ALA A 74 7.90 13.21 -1.46
C ALA A 74 9.17 12.73 -2.19
N ARG A 75 9.17 11.50 -2.71
CA ARG A 75 10.29 10.90 -3.46
C ARG A 75 9.85 10.45 -4.86
N LEU A 76 8.90 11.16 -5.46
CA LEU A 76 8.25 10.78 -6.72
C LEU A 76 9.23 10.60 -7.88
N GLU A 77 10.22 11.49 -8.00
CA GLU A 77 11.22 11.48 -9.07
C GLU A 77 12.08 10.21 -8.99
N GLU A 78 12.60 9.89 -7.79
CA GLU A 78 13.35 8.66 -7.53
C GLU A 78 12.50 7.41 -7.79
N LEU A 79 11.24 7.43 -7.33
CA LEU A 79 10.30 6.35 -7.54
C LEU A 79 10.06 6.13 -9.04
N ALA A 80 9.80 7.20 -9.79
CA ALA A 80 9.55 7.13 -11.23
C ALA A 80 10.77 6.62 -12.00
N GLU A 81 11.97 7.11 -11.68
CA GLU A 81 13.21 6.61 -12.30
C GLU A 81 13.46 5.13 -11.94
N SER A 82 13.14 4.70 -10.72
CA SER A 82 13.28 3.29 -10.32
C SER A 82 12.30 2.34 -11.04
N LEU A 83 11.12 2.83 -11.43
CA LEU A 83 10.05 2.04 -12.05
C LEU A 83 10.10 2.07 -13.58
N LEU A 84 10.39 3.23 -14.16
CA LEU A 84 10.28 3.47 -15.60
C LEU A 84 11.63 3.76 -16.27
N GLY A 85 12.71 3.89 -15.49
CA GLY A 85 14.01 4.32 -15.97
C GLY A 85 14.09 5.83 -16.20
N THR A 86 15.09 6.28 -16.95
CA THR A 86 15.33 7.71 -17.19
C THR A 86 14.23 8.32 -18.09
N PRO A 87 13.64 9.47 -17.71
CA PRO A 87 12.67 10.18 -18.56
C PRO A 87 13.31 10.74 -19.82
N ASN A 88 12.49 11.07 -20.81
CA ASN A 88 12.95 11.73 -22.03
C ASN A 88 13.55 13.11 -21.69
N ALA A 89 14.74 13.39 -22.23
CA ALA A 89 15.58 14.53 -21.84
C ALA A 89 14.89 15.90 -22.01
N ASP A 90 14.01 16.04 -23.00
CA ASP A 90 13.24 17.24 -23.31
C ASP A 90 12.14 17.56 -22.28
N THR A 91 11.76 16.58 -21.47
CA THR A 91 10.70 16.70 -20.45
C THR A 91 11.20 16.74 -19.02
N ARG A 92 12.46 16.33 -18.78
CA ARG A 92 13.06 16.24 -17.43
C ARG A 92 13.10 17.56 -16.66
N ARG A 93 13.05 18.71 -17.36
CA ARG A 93 13.03 20.06 -16.75
C ARG A 93 11.65 20.68 -16.67
N ARG A 94 10.61 19.94 -17.07
CA ARG A 94 9.22 20.41 -17.11
C ARG A 94 8.45 19.86 -15.90
N ARG A 95 7.28 20.45 -15.67
CA ARG A 95 6.30 20.01 -14.64
C ARG A 95 5.69 18.64 -14.90
N GLU A 96 5.91 18.10 -16.09
CA GLU A 96 5.46 16.77 -16.52
C GLU A 96 6.66 16.05 -17.17
N TRP A 97 7.01 14.88 -16.64
CA TRP A 97 8.02 14.00 -17.22
C TRP A 97 7.36 12.97 -18.12
N ARG A 98 8.03 12.59 -19.21
CA ARG A 98 7.48 11.64 -20.18
C ARG A 98 8.47 10.55 -20.53
N TRP A 99 7.95 9.35 -20.80
CA TRP A 99 8.72 8.16 -21.16
C TRP A 99 8.22 7.50 -22.44
N GLY A 100 9.14 6.81 -23.11
CA GLY A 100 8.88 6.02 -24.31
C GLY A 100 8.74 6.84 -25.59
N SER A 101 8.41 6.15 -26.68
CA SER A 101 8.28 6.76 -28.01
C SER A 101 7.17 7.82 -28.03
N LYS A 102 7.52 9.06 -28.38
CA LYS A 102 6.62 10.22 -28.40
C LYS A 102 5.99 10.55 -27.03
N GLY A 103 6.63 10.16 -25.93
CA GLY A 103 6.13 10.43 -24.57
C GLY A 103 4.81 9.70 -24.28
N SER A 104 4.78 8.40 -24.57
CA SER A 104 3.61 7.53 -24.38
C SER A 104 3.13 7.41 -22.94
N VAL A 105 4.03 7.66 -21.99
CA VAL A 105 3.76 7.70 -20.56
C VAL A 105 4.08 9.11 -20.08
N ALA A 106 3.25 9.66 -19.22
CA ALA A 106 3.39 10.98 -18.64
C ALA A 106 3.17 10.92 -17.12
N LEU A 107 3.96 11.66 -16.37
CA LEU A 107 3.88 11.79 -14.92
C LEU A 107 3.99 13.26 -14.53
N VAL A 108 3.06 13.74 -13.72
CA VAL A 108 3.08 15.09 -13.18
C VAL A 108 4.03 15.15 -11.99
N ILE A 109 5.08 15.95 -12.11
CA ILE A 109 6.10 16.15 -11.07
C ILE A 109 5.79 17.39 -10.22
N GLU A 110 5.13 18.38 -10.79
CA GLU A 110 4.69 19.60 -10.09
C GLU A 110 3.24 19.89 -10.45
N ASP A 111 2.43 20.29 -9.46
CA ASP A 111 1.03 20.64 -9.65
C ASP A 111 0.87 21.71 -10.75
N HIS A 112 -0.01 21.46 -11.71
CA HIS A 112 -0.32 22.41 -12.78
C HIS A 112 -1.61 22.06 -13.50
N GLY A 113 -2.31 23.05 -14.04
CA GLY A 113 -3.44 22.84 -14.96
C GLY A 113 -4.54 21.94 -14.40
N GLY A 114 -4.75 21.93 -13.08
CA GLY A 114 -5.73 21.07 -12.40
C GLY A 114 -5.29 19.61 -12.23
N ARG A 115 -4.02 19.29 -12.46
CA ARG A 115 -3.43 17.96 -12.25
C ARG A 115 -2.50 18.00 -11.04
N ALA A 116 -2.54 16.95 -10.24
CA ALA A 116 -1.78 16.83 -9.00
C ALA A 116 -0.47 16.09 -9.23
N ARG A 117 0.54 16.38 -8.41
CA ARG A 117 1.81 15.67 -8.35
C ARG A 117 1.56 14.20 -8.09
N GLY A 118 2.19 13.36 -8.90
CA GLY A 118 1.98 11.92 -8.89
C GLY A 118 0.86 11.44 -9.81
N ASP A 119 0.13 12.35 -10.47
CA ASP A 119 -0.79 11.97 -11.54
C ASP A 119 -0.03 11.37 -12.71
N PHE A 120 -0.38 10.15 -13.04
CA PHE A 120 0.21 9.36 -14.10
C PHE A 120 -0.81 9.13 -15.22
N PHE A 121 -0.34 9.12 -16.46
CA PHE A 121 -1.14 8.77 -17.63
C PHE A 121 -0.32 8.02 -18.69
N THR A 122 -0.91 7.01 -19.31
CA THR A 122 -0.37 6.30 -20.45
C THR A 122 -1.34 6.32 -21.63
N HIS A 123 -0.89 6.91 -22.74
CA HIS A 123 -1.66 7.03 -23.98
C HIS A 123 -1.84 5.68 -24.68
N LYS A 124 -0.95 4.71 -24.42
CA LYS A 124 -1.02 3.39 -25.08
C LYS A 124 -2.21 2.56 -24.62
N SER A 125 -2.57 2.65 -23.35
CA SER A 125 -3.69 1.89 -22.78
C SER A 125 -4.84 2.78 -22.31
N GLY A 126 -4.76 4.09 -22.52
CA GLY A 126 -5.71 5.07 -21.97
C GLY A 126 -5.85 4.99 -20.45
N ARG A 127 -4.80 4.56 -19.75
CA ARG A 127 -4.83 4.36 -18.29
C ARG A 127 -4.16 5.54 -17.61
N GLY A 128 -4.73 5.99 -16.52
CA GLY A 128 -4.11 6.97 -15.64
C GLY A 128 -4.65 6.83 -14.23
N GLY A 129 -4.04 7.54 -13.31
CA GLY A 129 -4.39 7.49 -11.90
C GLY A 129 -3.29 8.12 -11.05
N GLY A 130 -3.29 7.79 -9.76
CA GLY A 130 -2.32 8.34 -8.82
C GLY A 130 -1.02 7.53 -8.76
N ILE A 131 -0.22 7.86 -7.75
CA ILE A 131 1.12 7.28 -7.55
C ILE A 131 1.12 5.75 -7.37
N LEU A 132 0.06 5.16 -6.82
CA LEU A 132 -0.06 3.69 -6.72
C LEU A 132 -0.44 3.05 -8.05
N ASP A 133 -1.16 3.75 -8.93
CA ASP A 133 -1.40 3.29 -10.30
C ASP A 133 -0.11 3.31 -11.13
N LEU A 134 0.78 4.28 -10.89
CA LEU A 134 2.14 4.29 -11.43
C LEU A 134 2.92 3.03 -11.00
N VAL A 135 2.90 2.68 -9.70
CA VAL A 135 3.56 1.47 -9.19
C VAL A 135 2.98 0.21 -9.87
N MET A 136 1.66 0.10 -9.94
CA MET A 136 0.99 -1.02 -10.61
C MET A 136 1.39 -1.11 -12.09
N HIS A 137 1.53 0.03 -12.78
CA HIS A 137 1.96 0.08 -14.17
C HIS A 137 3.42 -0.37 -14.33
N GLY A 138 4.35 0.26 -13.61
CA GLY A 138 5.78 -0.03 -13.72
C GLY A 138 6.13 -1.46 -13.33
N ARG A 139 5.40 -2.06 -12.38
CA ARG A 139 5.64 -3.43 -11.91
C ARG A 139 4.73 -4.48 -12.51
N SER A 140 3.74 -4.09 -13.32
CA SER A 140 2.67 -4.99 -13.79
C SER A 140 2.05 -5.79 -12.62
N CYS A 141 1.80 -5.12 -11.49
CA CYS A 141 1.32 -5.73 -10.24
C CYS A 141 -0.08 -5.22 -9.83
N GLY A 142 -0.73 -5.91 -8.89
CA GLY A 142 -2.04 -5.50 -8.36
C GLY A 142 -1.89 -4.56 -7.17
N LEU A 143 -2.96 -3.86 -6.77
CA LEU A 143 -2.93 -2.87 -5.67
C LEU A 143 -2.30 -3.40 -4.38
N GLY A 144 -2.61 -4.63 -3.97
CA GLY A 144 -2.02 -5.22 -2.76
C GLY A 144 -0.51 -5.41 -2.84
N ASP A 145 0.01 -5.77 -4.02
CA ASP A 145 1.46 -5.91 -4.23
C ASP A 145 2.12 -4.56 -4.47
N ALA A 146 1.41 -3.59 -5.05
CA ALA A 146 1.87 -2.21 -5.17
C ALA A 146 2.04 -1.56 -3.78
N ILE A 147 1.09 -1.75 -2.86
CA ILE A 147 1.20 -1.27 -1.48
C ILE A 147 2.37 -1.94 -0.76
N ARG A 148 2.53 -3.26 -0.92
CA ARG A 148 3.67 -3.98 -0.32
C ARG A 148 5.01 -3.50 -0.87
N PHE A 149 5.11 -3.34 -2.19
CA PHE A 149 6.29 -2.78 -2.83
C PHE A 149 6.56 -1.37 -2.31
N ALA A 150 5.55 -0.51 -2.22
CA ALA A 150 5.69 0.86 -1.73
C ALA A 150 6.22 0.90 -0.29
N LYS A 151 5.65 0.09 0.61
CA LYS A 151 6.14 -0.04 1.99
C LYS A 151 7.60 -0.49 2.03
N HIS A 152 7.94 -1.53 1.24
CA HIS A 152 9.32 -2.03 1.17
C HIS A 152 10.28 -0.98 0.60
N TRP A 153 9.90 -0.29 -0.47
CA TRP A 153 10.70 0.75 -1.11
C TRP A 153 10.94 1.98 -0.19
N LEU A 154 9.96 2.30 0.65
CA LEU A 154 10.09 3.33 1.70
C LEU A 154 10.85 2.85 2.94
N GLY A 155 11.21 1.56 3.03
CA GLY A 155 11.87 0.99 4.21
C GLY A 155 10.94 0.81 5.41
N TRP A 156 9.61 0.82 5.22
CA TRP A 156 8.60 0.64 6.28
C TRP A 156 8.35 -0.83 6.63
N ASP A 157 9.36 -1.66 6.39
CA ASP A 157 9.46 -3.11 6.51
C ASP A 157 8.16 -3.94 6.67
N VAL A 158 7.88 -4.75 5.64
CA VAL A 158 7.07 -5.97 5.77
C VAL A 158 8.06 -7.14 5.65
N PRO A 159 8.31 -7.90 6.74
CA PRO A 159 9.14 -9.10 6.66
C PRO A 159 8.60 -10.05 5.57
N ASP A 160 9.49 -10.63 4.77
CA ASP A 160 9.22 -11.63 3.71
C ASP A 160 8.65 -11.14 2.36
N TYR A 161 9.21 -10.09 1.75
CA TYR A 161 8.87 -9.74 0.36
C TYR A 161 9.38 -10.78 -0.64
N VAL A 162 8.47 -11.59 -1.17
CA VAL A 162 8.65 -12.34 -2.42
C VAL A 162 7.64 -11.81 -3.44
N PRO A 163 8.05 -11.15 -4.53
CA PRO A 163 7.13 -10.70 -5.57
C PRO A 163 6.40 -11.90 -6.17
N ARG A 164 5.08 -11.97 -5.99
CA ARG A 164 4.26 -12.93 -6.72
C ARG A 164 3.89 -12.33 -8.08
N PRO A 165 4.25 -12.99 -9.21
CA PRO A 165 3.79 -12.54 -10.52
C PRO A 165 2.27 -12.63 -10.56
N ILE A 166 1.59 -11.58 -11.04
CA ILE A 166 0.16 -11.68 -11.28
C ILE A 166 -0.04 -12.69 -12.42
N SER A 167 -0.97 -13.63 -12.25
CA SER A 167 -1.42 -14.43 -13.38
C SER A 167 -2.10 -13.53 -14.43
N GLU A 168 -1.77 -13.78 -15.69
CA GLU A 168 -2.29 -13.05 -16.86
C GLU A 168 -3.83 -12.98 -16.86
N ASN A 169 -4.47 -14.04 -16.36
CA ASN A 169 -5.92 -14.15 -16.16
C ASN A 169 -6.50 -13.10 -15.18
N VAL A 170 -5.79 -12.77 -14.10
CA VAL A 170 -6.24 -11.74 -13.15
C VAL A 170 -6.09 -10.35 -13.77
N LEU A 171 -5.06 -10.15 -14.61
CA LEU A 171 -4.88 -8.93 -15.37
C LEU A 171 -6.03 -8.74 -16.39
N ALA A 172 -6.38 -9.81 -17.12
CA ALA A 172 -7.47 -9.83 -18.09
C ALA A 172 -8.85 -9.62 -17.43
N ALA A 173 -9.15 -10.33 -16.34
CA ALA A 173 -10.42 -10.23 -15.63
C ALA A 173 -10.64 -8.83 -15.02
N ARG A 174 -9.58 -8.17 -14.54
CA ARG A 174 -9.63 -6.79 -14.04
C ARG A 174 -9.82 -5.78 -15.16
N THR A 175 -9.23 -6.04 -16.32
CA THR A 175 -9.41 -5.20 -17.51
C THR A 175 -10.88 -5.25 -17.96
N ALA A 176 -11.46 -6.45 -18.06
CA ALA A 176 -12.88 -6.65 -18.37
C ALA A 176 -13.83 -5.98 -17.35
N LYS A 177 -13.56 -6.13 -16.05
CA LYS A 177 -14.40 -5.53 -14.99
C LYS A 177 -14.33 -3.99 -14.95
N ARG A 178 -13.24 -3.40 -15.43
CA ARG A 178 -13.07 -1.93 -15.52
C ARG A 178 -13.75 -1.37 -16.76
N GLU A 179 -13.71 -2.07 -17.89
CA GLU A 179 -14.47 -1.72 -19.10
C GLU A 179 -15.98 -1.76 -18.87
N GLN A 180 -16.46 -2.71 -18.06
CA GLN A 180 -17.87 -2.82 -17.68
C GLN A 180 -18.37 -1.68 -16.78
N ARG A 181 -17.50 -0.97 -16.06
CA ARG A 181 -17.86 0.18 -15.22
C ARG A 181 -17.85 1.53 -15.96
N GLN A 182 -17.32 1.54 -17.19
CA GLN A 182 -17.22 2.72 -18.04
C GLN A 182 -18.27 2.72 -19.18
N ARG A 183 -19.16 1.73 -19.21
CA ARG A 183 -20.36 1.66 -20.05
C ARG A 183 -21.58 1.94 -19.19
#